data_AF-W6NC97-F1
#
_entry.id   AF-W6NC97-F1
#
_cell.length_a   1.000
_cell.length_b   1.000
_cell.length_c   1.000
_cell.angle_alpha   90.00
_cell.angle_beta   90.00
_cell.angle_gamma   90.00
#
_symmetry.space_group_name_H-M   'P 1'
#
loop_
_entity.id
_entity.type
_entity.pdbx_description
1 polymer ?
#
loop_
_entity_poly.entity_id
_entity_poly.type
_entity_poly.pdbx_seq_one_letter_code
_entity_poly.pdbx_strand_id
1 'polypeptide(L)'
;MNDAEQPKISLCSGTSYRAYRAGPNEFGHLPDPPKSAFIPESEMRPEDSQRVHLINAFRRYGYLQADLDPLGLQAQKSVPELNPAVYGLSPQDVLPGKELSMEDLAEQLRLIYCGSMAIEFMHINSWEERQWLAHHFESTIAEELLPEERVKLAKLMLKCENFDHFLALKFPTVKRYGSEGAEAMYGFFSELFDSAPEKEIKQIFIGIAHRGRLNLLTEMMQFPHVQMFRKMKGKPEFPDGIQGSGDVLSHFTSSFDHQSPEGTVHISMLPNPSHLEAVNPVTMGKARARARTLGVGDYSTDRSARTGDGVLAVLVHGDGAFTGQGIVWESISLSQVPHFRLGGSIHLITNNQVAFTAEAHIGRSTMHCTDIAKSFEYPVIHVNGDHPEDVVKATRLAMAYRERFRKDVFINMVCYRRWGHNELDDPSFTQPTMYRVIESRESVPRQYADELIHQGLLTEDEVKQEKDAHTAKLMESFKATDSAPPV
;
A
#
# COMPACT_ATOMS: atom_id res chain seq x y z
N MET A 1 -30.76 60.59 45.12
CA MET A 1 -29.73 59.87 45.88
C MET A 1 -29.60 58.49 45.27
N ASN A 2 -28.46 58.28 44.65
CA ASN A 2 -27.74 57.04 44.31
C ASN A 2 -28.49 56.02 43.42
N ASP A 3 -28.13 55.89 42.15
CA ASP A 3 -26.87 55.33 41.59
C ASP A 3 -26.64 53.87 41.95
N ALA A 4 -26.89 53.01 40.96
CA ALA A 4 -26.02 51.89 40.64
C ALA A 4 -26.24 51.53 39.16
N GLU A 5 -25.46 52.18 38.29
CA GLU A 5 -25.24 51.77 36.91
C GLU A 5 -24.79 50.30 36.89
N GLN A 6 -25.52 49.45 36.15
CA GLN A 6 -24.96 48.16 35.73
C GLN A 6 -23.82 48.43 34.75
N PRO A 7 -22.63 47.84 34.93
CA PRO A 7 -21.56 48.00 33.96
C PRO A 7 -21.97 47.30 32.66
N LYS A 8 -22.31 48.10 31.65
CA LYS A 8 -22.22 47.66 30.26
C LYS A 8 -20.75 47.36 30.00
N ILE A 9 -20.39 46.08 30.01
CA ILE A 9 -19.13 45.63 29.45
C ILE A 9 -19.20 45.96 27.95
N SER A 10 -18.63 47.10 27.59
CA SER A 10 -18.23 47.43 26.24
C SER A 10 -17.21 46.36 25.82
N LEU A 11 -17.66 45.34 25.09
CA LEU A 11 -16.76 44.49 24.34
C LEU A 11 -16.08 45.41 23.33
N CYS A 12 -14.81 45.74 23.59
CA CYS A 12 -13.95 46.48 22.69
C CYS A 12 -14.12 45.93 21.27
N SER A 13 -14.81 46.70 20.43
CA SER A 13 -14.89 46.50 18.99
C SER A 13 -13.49 46.78 18.41
N GLY A 14 -12.67 45.74 18.30
CA GLY A 14 -11.33 45.90 17.73
C GLY A 14 -10.29 44.87 18.16
N THR A 15 -10.66 43.61 18.37
CA THR A 15 -9.65 42.54 18.33
C THR A 15 -9.56 42.05 16.89
N SER A 16 -8.59 42.56 16.11
CA SER A 16 -8.26 41.94 14.82
C SER A 16 -7.65 40.57 15.11
N TYR A 17 -8.47 39.52 15.12
CA TYR A 17 -7.97 38.16 15.25
C TYR A 17 -7.32 37.75 13.92
N ARG A 18 -5.99 37.85 13.84
CA ARG A 18 -5.21 37.28 12.74
C ARG A 18 -5.01 35.79 13.03
N ALA A 19 -6.07 35.01 12.89
CA ALA A 19 -5.94 33.56 12.85
C ALA A 19 -5.51 33.08 11.47
N TYR A 20 -4.94 31.87 11.45
CA TYR A 20 -4.81 31.08 10.25
C TYR A 20 -6.17 30.96 9.56
N ARG A 21 -6.23 31.32 8.28
CA ARG A 21 -7.48 31.31 7.51
C ARG A 21 -7.56 30.02 6.69
N ALA A 22 -8.51 29.17 7.06
CA ALA A 22 -8.95 28.02 6.28
C ALA A 22 -10.45 28.16 6.01
N GLY A 23 -10.85 29.34 5.51
CA GLY A 23 -12.23 29.60 5.10
C GLY A 23 -12.48 29.12 3.66
N PRO A 24 -13.75 28.93 3.26
CA PRO A 24 -14.12 28.37 1.95
C PRO A 24 -13.62 29.17 0.73
N ASN A 25 -13.19 30.41 0.95
CA ASN A 25 -12.71 31.33 -0.08
C ASN A 25 -11.18 31.54 -0.05
N GLU A 26 -10.47 30.89 0.87
CA GLU A 26 -9.02 31.04 1.02
C GLU A 26 -8.27 30.25 -0.07
N PHE A 27 -7.19 30.83 -0.57
CA PHE A 27 -6.38 30.19 -1.61
C PHE A 27 -5.79 28.87 -1.10
N GLY A 28 -5.95 27.79 -1.87
CA GLY A 28 -5.44 26.46 -1.49
C GLY A 28 -6.32 25.73 -0.48
N HIS A 29 -7.60 26.10 -0.35
CA HIS A 29 -8.54 25.37 0.48
C HIS A 29 -9.92 25.29 -0.19
N LEU A 30 -10.40 24.06 -0.42
CA LEU A 30 -11.80 23.79 -0.73
C LEU A 30 -12.56 23.42 0.56
N PRO A 31 -13.82 23.83 0.73
CA PRO A 31 -14.61 23.33 1.85
C PRO A 31 -14.84 21.82 1.71
N ASP A 32 -14.93 21.13 2.83
CA ASP A 32 -15.29 19.70 2.83
C ASP A 32 -16.72 19.52 2.28
N PRO A 33 -16.99 18.43 1.55
CA PRO A 33 -18.34 18.17 1.05
C PRO A 33 -19.31 17.99 2.23
N PRO A 34 -20.58 18.41 2.07
CA PRO A 34 -21.58 18.22 3.12
C PRO A 34 -21.78 16.72 3.37
N LYS A 35 -21.85 16.34 4.65
CA LYS A 35 -22.15 14.96 5.05
C LYS A 35 -23.58 14.62 4.61
N SER A 36 -23.76 13.46 3.99
CA SER A 36 -25.09 12.99 3.57
C SER A 36 -25.97 12.71 4.80
N ALA A 37 -27.28 12.96 4.67
CA ALA A 37 -28.25 12.59 5.70
C ALA A 37 -28.59 11.11 5.54
N PHE A 38 -28.45 10.34 6.63
CA PHE A 38 -28.84 8.93 6.66
C PHE A 38 -30.36 8.78 6.62
N ILE A 39 -30.86 7.88 5.76
CA ILE A 39 -32.26 7.45 5.71
C ILE A 39 -32.27 5.93 5.86
N PRO A 40 -32.84 5.36 6.92
CA PRO A 40 -33.00 3.91 7.04
C PRO A 40 -33.97 3.40 5.96
N GLU A 41 -33.58 2.34 5.24
CA GLU A 41 -34.41 1.73 4.19
C GLU A 41 -35.53 0.83 4.74
N SER A 42 -35.41 0.33 5.98
CA SER A 42 -36.44 -0.49 6.64
C SER A 42 -36.24 -0.59 8.16
N GLU A 43 -37.29 -0.99 8.88
CA GLU A 43 -37.22 -1.32 10.31
C GLU A 43 -36.53 -2.69 10.54
N MET A 44 -35.52 -2.72 11.41
CA MET A 44 -34.82 -3.96 11.78
C MET A 44 -35.65 -4.74 12.81
N ARG A 45 -35.91 -6.03 12.54
CA ARG A 45 -36.58 -6.91 13.50
C ARG A 45 -35.61 -7.33 14.61
N PRO A 46 -36.09 -7.63 15.84
CA PRO A 46 -35.23 -8.08 16.93
C PRO A 46 -34.38 -9.33 16.60
N GLU A 47 -34.95 -10.28 15.86
CA GLU A 47 -34.27 -11.50 15.39
C GLU A 47 -33.15 -11.26 14.36
N ASP A 48 -33.16 -10.10 13.69
CA ASP A 48 -32.08 -9.72 12.78
C ASP A 48 -30.87 -9.14 13.55
N SER A 49 -31.08 -8.68 14.80
CA SER A 49 -30.04 -8.07 15.62
C SER A 49 -28.91 -9.05 15.98
N GLN A 50 -29.23 -10.27 16.41
CA GLN A 50 -28.22 -11.28 16.76
C GLN A 50 -27.34 -11.65 15.54
N ARG A 51 -27.93 -11.73 14.36
CA ARG A 51 -27.22 -12.03 13.10
C ARG A 51 -26.33 -10.87 12.68
N VAL A 52 -26.82 -9.65 12.81
CA VAL A 52 -26.03 -8.43 12.56
C VAL A 52 -24.85 -8.35 13.53
N HIS A 53 -25.00 -8.79 14.78
CA HIS A 53 -23.88 -8.89 15.72
C HIS A 53 -22.81 -9.88 15.25
N LEU A 54 -23.20 -11.07 14.79
CA LEU A 54 -22.26 -12.04 14.22
C LEU A 54 -21.55 -11.49 12.98
N ILE A 55 -22.28 -10.92 12.03
CA ILE A 55 -21.69 -10.31 10.81
C ILE A 55 -20.71 -9.19 11.18
N ASN A 56 -21.09 -8.32 12.13
CA ASN A 56 -20.20 -7.25 12.60
C ASN A 56 -18.99 -7.79 13.38
N ALA A 57 -19.09 -8.95 13.99
CA ALA A 57 -17.97 -9.62 14.63
C ALA A 57 -16.94 -10.06 13.59
N PHE A 58 -17.37 -10.68 12.49
CA PHE A 58 -16.50 -11.00 11.35
C PHE A 58 -15.87 -9.75 10.73
N ARG A 59 -16.66 -8.71 10.48
CA ARG A 59 -16.16 -7.42 9.97
C ARG A 59 -15.14 -6.74 10.89
N ARG A 60 -15.23 -6.98 12.21
CA ARG A 60 -14.35 -6.34 13.20
C ARG A 60 -13.14 -7.18 13.56
N TYR A 61 -13.28 -8.51 13.60
CA TYR A 61 -12.30 -9.41 14.19
C TYR A 61 -11.86 -10.54 13.25
N GLY A 62 -12.48 -10.69 12.07
CA GLY A 62 -12.14 -11.74 11.10
C GLY A 62 -10.66 -11.74 10.72
N TYR A 63 -10.06 -10.55 10.57
CA TYR A 63 -8.63 -10.40 10.28
C TYR A 63 -7.70 -11.09 11.31
N LEU A 64 -8.16 -11.31 12.55
CA LEU A 64 -7.38 -12.00 13.57
C LEU A 64 -7.22 -13.50 13.30
N GLN A 65 -8.13 -14.08 12.51
CA GLN A 65 -8.09 -15.49 12.08
C GLN A 65 -7.68 -15.62 10.60
N ALA A 66 -7.35 -14.53 9.93
CA ALA A 66 -7.01 -14.53 8.50
C ALA A 66 -5.65 -15.20 8.20
N ASP A 67 -5.57 -15.84 7.04
CA ASP A 67 -4.36 -16.52 6.55
C ASP A 67 -3.38 -15.52 5.90
N LEU A 68 -2.80 -14.68 6.74
CA LEU A 68 -1.99 -13.55 6.31
C LEU A 68 -0.48 -13.83 6.31
N ASP A 69 -0.02 -14.80 7.10
CA ASP A 69 1.42 -15.07 7.24
C ASP A 69 1.90 -16.09 6.20
N PRO A 70 2.62 -15.67 5.14
CA PRO A 70 3.13 -16.61 4.14
C PRO A 70 4.02 -17.68 4.77
N LEU A 71 4.71 -17.38 5.89
CA LEU A 71 5.63 -18.30 6.54
C LEU A 71 4.92 -19.35 7.40
N GLY A 72 3.64 -19.18 7.71
CA GLY A 72 2.90 -20.07 8.62
C GLY A 72 3.54 -20.20 10.01
N LEU A 73 4.31 -19.20 10.44
CA LEU A 73 4.99 -19.17 11.75
C LEU A 73 4.06 -18.63 12.83
N GLN A 74 3.10 -17.79 12.45
CA GLN A 74 2.10 -17.27 13.36
C GLN A 74 1.04 -18.32 13.63
N ALA A 75 0.83 -18.64 14.91
CA ALA A 75 -0.24 -19.54 15.32
C ALA A 75 -1.61 -18.93 15.01
N GLN A 76 -2.49 -19.74 14.43
CA GLN A 76 -3.87 -19.33 14.20
C GLN A 76 -4.53 -18.98 15.53
N LYS A 77 -5.12 -17.79 15.61
CA LYS A 77 -5.74 -17.31 16.85
C LYS A 77 -7.14 -17.87 16.97
N SER A 78 -7.48 -18.36 18.15
CA SER A 78 -8.88 -18.58 18.53
C SER A 78 -9.53 -17.21 18.73
N VAL A 79 -10.58 -16.92 17.96
CA VAL A 79 -11.34 -15.67 18.04
C VAL A 79 -12.77 -16.01 18.48
N PRO A 80 -13.08 -15.97 19.78
CA PRO A 80 -14.39 -16.37 20.29
C PRO A 80 -15.56 -15.62 19.66
N GLU A 81 -15.37 -14.36 19.30
CA GLU A 81 -16.35 -13.49 18.65
C GLU A 81 -16.82 -14.01 17.29
N LEU A 82 -16.09 -14.94 16.66
CA LEU A 82 -16.49 -15.54 15.38
C LEU A 82 -17.36 -16.80 15.55
N ASN A 83 -17.67 -17.18 16.80
CA ASN A 83 -18.53 -18.32 17.09
C ASN A 83 -20.00 -17.87 17.21
N PRO A 84 -20.94 -18.38 16.37
CA PRO A 84 -22.36 -18.05 16.45
C PRO A 84 -22.98 -18.23 17.85
N ALA A 85 -22.52 -19.24 18.60
CA ALA A 85 -23.02 -19.54 19.94
C ALA A 85 -22.82 -18.39 20.94
N VAL A 86 -21.82 -17.52 20.74
CA VAL A 86 -21.59 -16.32 21.58
C VAL A 86 -22.76 -15.33 21.51
N TYR A 87 -23.51 -15.33 20.40
CA TYR A 87 -24.65 -14.45 20.18
C TYR A 87 -26.01 -15.14 20.46
N GLY A 88 -25.98 -16.36 21.00
CA GLY A 88 -27.18 -17.17 21.24
C GLY A 88 -27.80 -17.74 19.97
N LEU A 89 -27.01 -17.87 18.88
CA LEU A 89 -27.41 -18.50 17.64
C LEU A 89 -27.01 -19.98 17.66
N SER A 90 -27.96 -20.89 17.44
CA SER A 90 -27.63 -22.30 17.26
C SER A 90 -27.04 -22.51 15.87
N PRO A 91 -25.99 -23.33 15.71
CA PRO A 91 -25.41 -23.62 14.39
C PRO A 91 -26.44 -24.14 13.37
N GLN A 92 -27.47 -24.87 13.84
CA GLN A 92 -28.53 -25.44 13.00
C GLN A 92 -29.68 -24.46 12.69
N ASP A 93 -29.70 -23.26 13.28
CA ASP A 93 -30.74 -22.28 12.99
C ASP A 93 -30.63 -21.83 11.54
N VAL A 94 -31.77 -21.74 10.84
CA VAL A 94 -31.81 -21.35 9.42
C VAL A 94 -32.16 -19.86 9.31
N LEU A 95 -31.49 -19.15 8.40
CA LEU A 95 -31.81 -17.77 8.08
C LEU A 95 -33.24 -17.66 7.50
N PRO A 96 -34.14 -16.85 8.08
CA PRO A 96 -35.48 -16.66 7.55
C PRO A 96 -35.45 -16.21 6.09
N GLY A 97 -36.14 -16.95 5.22
CA GLY A 97 -36.19 -16.67 3.80
C GLY A 97 -34.97 -17.12 2.99
N LYS A 98 -34.01 -17.82 3.60
CA LYS A 98 -32.88 -18.46 2.92
C LYS A 98 -32.69 -19.90 3.43
N GLU A 99 -32.35 -20.84 2.56
CA GLU A 99 -31.95 -22.20 2.99
C GLU A 99 -30.46 -22.22 3.40
N LEU A 100 -30.08 -21.38 4.38
CA LEU A 100 -28.69 -21.26 4.86
C LEU A 100 -28.66 -21.33 6.39
N SER A 101 -27.89 -22.26 6.94
CA SER A 101 -27.73 -22.40 8.40
C SER A 101 -26.81 -21.31 8.97
N MET A 102 -26.83 -21.09 10.28
CA MET A 102 -25.90 -20.16 10.93
C MET A 102 -24.44 -20.64 10.83
N GLU A 103 -24.21 -21.94 10.81
CA GLU A 103 -22.89 -22.51 10.55
C GLU A 103 -22.42 -22.18 9.13
N ASP A 104 -23.28 -22.40 8.12
CA ASP A 104 -22.94 -22.09 6.73
C ASP A 104 -22.71 -20.59 6.53
N LEU A 105 -23.49 -19.73 7.21
CA LEU A 105 -23.24 -18.29 7.23
C LEU A 105 -21.88 -17.96 7.83
N ALA A 106 -21.52 -18.58 8.96
CA ALA A 106 -20.23 -18.35 9.61
C ALA A 106 -19.07 -18.79 8.69
N GLU A 107 -19.20 -19.92 7.99
CA GLU A 107 -18.20 -20.37 7.02
C GLU A 107 -18.11 -19.43 5.80
N GLN A 108 -19.23 -18.93 5.28
CA GLN A 108 -19.18 -17.88 4.23
C GLN A 108 -18.47 -16.62 4.71
N LEU A 109 -18.74 -16.18 5.95
CA LEU A 109 -18.06 -15.02 6.52
C LEU A 109 -16.56 -15.30 6.79
N ARG A 110 -16.18 -16.54 7.09
CA ARG A 110 -14.77 -16.95 7.17
C ARG A 110 -14.07 -16.85 5.82
N LEU A 111 -14.69 -17.33 4.75
CA LEU A 111 -14.15 -17.19 3.40
C LEU A 111 -13.94 -15.73 3.00
N ILE A 112 -14.81 -14.82 3.47
CA ILE A 112 -14.71 -13.38 3.17
C ILE A 112 -13.66 -12.69 4.03
N TYR A 113 -13.69 -12.87 5.36
CA TYR A 113 -12.92 -12.04 6.30
C TYR A 113 -11.70 -12.72 6.91
N CYS A 114 -11.51 -14.02 6.67
CA CYS A 114 -10.46 -14.85 7.25
C CYS A 114 -9.59 -15.57 6.19
N GLY A 115 -9.64 -15.12 4.93
CA GLY A 115 -8.80 -15.66 3.86
C GLY A 115 -7.40 -15.06 3.81
N SER A 116 -6.78 -15.11 2.63
CA SER A 116 -5.48 -14.49 2.27
C SER A 116 -5.52 -12.96 2.22
N MET A 117 -6.72 -12.38 2.22
CA MET A 117 -6.97 -10.95 2.28
C MET A 117 -7.99 -10.66 3.39
N ALA A 118 -7.71 -9.64 4.19
CA ALA A 118 -8.57 -9.21 5.30
C ALA A 118 -8.58 -7.68 5.42
N ILE A 119 -9.53 -7.14 6.19
CA ILE A 119 -9.67 -5.69 6.34
C ILE A 119 -10.03 -5.29 7.77
N GLU A 120 -9.42 -4.20 8.22
CA GLU A 120 -9.76 -3.49 9.45
C GLU A 120 -10.38 -2.13 9.12
N PHE A 121 -11.66 -1.95 9.45
CA PHE A 121 -12.36 -0.69 9.21
C PHE A 121 -13.41 -0.34 10.28
N MET A 122 -13.74 -1.26 11.18
CA MET A 122 -14.81 -1.08 12.16
C MET A 122 -14.46 -0.09 13.29
N HIS A 123 -13.23 0.44 13.32
CA HIS A 123 -12.79 1.56 14.17
C HIS A 123 -13.11 2.93 13.57
N ILE A 124 -13.47 3.01 12.29
CA ILE A 124 -13.84 4.26 11.62
C ILE A 124 -15.20 4.75 12.14
N ASN A 125 -15.30 6.00 12.58
CA ASN A 125 -16.54 6.52 13.16
C ASN A 125 -17.63 6.72 12.12
N SER A 126 -17.24 7.10 10.90
CA SER A 126 -18.15 7.29 9.77
C SER A 126 -18.91 6.00 9.44
N TRP A 127 -20.23 6.02 9.58
CA TRP A 127 -21.09 4.90 9.22
C TRP A 127 -21.06 4.63 7.71
N GLU A 128 -21.08 5.69 6.89
CA GLU A 128 -21.04 5.56 5.42
C GLU A 128 -19.76 4.87 4.95
N GLU A 129 -18.60 5.23 5.52
CA GLU A 129 -17.33 4.57 5.20
C GLU A 129 -17.37 3.09 5.57
N ARG A 130 -17.90 2.75 6.76
CA ARG A 130 -18.00 1.35 7.20
C ARG A 130 -18.90 0.52 6.29
N GLN A 131 -20.06 1.05 5.89
CA GLN A 131 -20.95 0.33 4.99
C GLN A 131 -20.36 0.18 3.59
N TRP A 132 -19.74 1.24 3.08
CA TRP A 132 -19.07 1.21 1.79
C TRP A 132 -17.96 0.17 1.78
N LEU A 133 -17.09 0.18 2.80
CA LEU A 133 -15.98 -0.77 2.93
C LEU A 133 -16.47 -2.20 3.08
N ALA A 134 -17.50 -2.46 3.89
CA ALA A 134 -18.08 -3.79 4.01
C ALA A 134 -18.56 -4.31 2.65
N HIS A 135 -19.38 -3.54 1.93
CA HIS A 135 -19.95 -3.95 0.65
C HIS A 135 -18.87 -4.15 -0.44
N HIS A 136 -17.94 -3.19 -0.56
CA HIS A 136 -16.92 -3.23 -1.59
C HIS A 136 -15.89 -4.32 -1.30
N PHE A 137 -15.51 -4.53 -0.02
CA PHE A 137 -14.62 -5.63 0.35
C PHE A 137 -15.26 -7.00 0.09
N GLU A 138 -16.51 -7.21 0.51
CA GLU A 138 -17.26 -8.45 0.25
C GLU A 138 -17.35 -8.76 -1.26
N SER A 139 -17.52 -7.73 -2.09
CA SER A 139 -17.56 -7.86 -3.56
C SER A 139 -16.16 -8.11 -4.16
N THR A 140 -15.13 -7.43 -3.63
CA THR A 140 -13.74 -7.57 -4.07
C THR A 140 -13.20 -8.98 -3.84
N ILE A 141 -13.56 -9.62 -2.72
CA ILE A 141 -13.13 -11.01 -2.45
C ILE A 141 -13.66 -11.99 -3.51
N ALA A 142 -14.87 -11.75 -4.01
CA ALA A 142 -15.50 -12.59 -5.03
C ALA A 142 -15.02 -12.29 -6.47
N GLU A 143 -14.21 -11.25 -6.67
CA GLU A 143 -13.66 -10.89 -7.98
C GLU A 143 -12.57 -11.88 -8.41
N GLU A 144 -12.56 -12.25 -9.68
CA GLU A 144 -11.49 -13.04 -10.31
C GLU A 144 -10.77 -12.17 -11.34
N LEU A 145 -9.44 -12.23 -11.35
CA LEU A 145 -8.64 -11.55 -12.37
C LEU A 145 -8.81 -12.25 -13.72
N LEU A 146 -8.78 -11.46 -14.80
CA LEU A 146 -8.83 -12.01 -16.14
C LEU A 146 -7.56 -12.82 -16.43
N PRO A 147 -7.63 -13.92 -17.21
CA PRO A 147 -6.47 -14.75 -17.52
C PRO A 147 -5.23 -13.97 -18.00
N GLU A 148 -5.43 -12.96 -18.83
CA GLU A 148 -4.37 -12.07 -19.33
C GLU A 148 -3.72 -11.21 -18.24
N GLU A 149 -4.48 -10.76 -17.25
CA GLU A 149 -3.96 -10.01 -16.09
C GLU A 149 -3.10 -10.93 -15.23
N ARG A 150 -3.57 -12.17 -15.03
CA ARG A 150 -2.87 -13.19 -14.25
C ARG A 150 -1.52 -13.55 -14.89
N VAL A 151 -1.51 -13.79 -16.20
CA VAL A 151 -0.27 -14.05 -16.97
C VAL A 151 0.66 -12.85 -16.97
N LYS A 152 0.14 -11.62 -17.15
CA LYS A 152 0.94 -10.38 -17.07
C LYS A 152 1.61 -10.23 -15.70
N LEU A 153 0.86 -10.47 -14.62
CA LEU A 153 1.36 -10.43 -13.25
C LEU A 153 2.47 -11.45 -13.01
N ALA A 154 2.28 -12.70 -13.44
CA ALA A 154 3.30 -13.75 -13.32
C ALA A 154 4.60 -13.36 -14.05
N LYS A 155 4.50 -12.90 -15.31
CA LYS A 155 5.66 -12.48 -16.10
C LYS A 155 6.40 -11.30 -15.49
N LEU A 156 5.67 -10.34 -14.90
CA LEU A 156 6.28 -9.21 -14.19
C LEU A 156 7.09 -9.69 -12.98
N MET A 157 6.51 -10.53 -12.12
CA MET A 157 7.20 -11.06 -10.95
C MET A 157 8.40 -11.94 -11.32
N LEU A 158 8.30 -12.76 -12.37
CA LEU A 158 9.41 -13.56 -12.89
C LEU A 158 10.57 -12.70 -13.39
N LYS A 159 10.28 -11.53 -14.00
CA LYS A 159 11.33 -10.56 -14.38
C LYS A 159 12.02 -9.97 -13.17
N CYS A 160 11.25 -9.58 -12.15
CA CYS A 160 11.79 -9.02 -10.92
C CYS A 160 12.68 -10.03 -10.17
N GLU A 161 12.26 -11.29 -10.05
CA GLU A 161 13.10 -12.37 -9.50
C GLU A 161 14.38 -12.56 -10.34
N ASN A 162 14.23 -12.67 -11.67
CA ASN A 162 15.38 -12.90 -12.54
C ASN A 162 16.37 -11.72 -12.52
N PHE A 163 15.89 -10.50 -12.32
CA PHE A 163 16.74 -9.32 -12.11
C PHE A 163 17.60 -9.48 -10.85
N ASP A 164 16.99 -9.83 -9.72
CA ASP A 164 17.69 -10.05 -8.47
C ASP A 164 18.71 -11.20 -8.55
N HIS A 165 18.36 -12.31 -9.22
CA HIS A 165 19.28 -13.40 -9.52
C HIS A 165 20.47 -12.95 -10.39
N PHE A 166 20.20 -12.14 -11.42
CA PHE A 166 21.25 -11.59 -12.26
C PHE A 166 22.23 -10.73 -11.46
N LEU A 167 21.70 -9.87 -10.56
CA LEU A 167 22.53 -9.05 -9.69
C LEU A 167 23.38 -9.89 -8.74
N ALA A 168 22.80 -10.94 -8.14
CA ALA A 168 23.54 -11.86 -7.28
C ALA A 168 24.72 -12.51 -8.02
N LEU A 169 24.53 -12.89 -9.28
CA LEU A 169 25.57 -13.52 -10.11
C LEU A 169 26.64 -12.54 -10.59
N LYS A 170 26.26 -11.32 -11.00
CA LYS A 170 27.19 -10.35 -11.61
C LYS A 170 27.82 -9.37 -10.63
N PHE A 171 27.17 -9.15 -9.50
CA PHE A 171 27.59 -8.21 -8.46
C PHE A 171 27.49 -8.85 -7.06
N PRO A 172 28.16 -10.00 -6.83
CA PRO A 172 27.98 -10.78 -5.60
C PRO A 172 28.41 -10.04 -4.33
N THR A 173 29.22 -8.97 -4.44
CA THR A 173 29.71 -8.18 -3.31
C THR A 173 28.93 -6.87 -3.10
N VAL A 174 27.86 -6.63 -3.86
CA VAL A 174 27.09 -5.39 -3.80
C VAL A 174 25.78 -5.62 -3.05
N LYS A 175 25.56 -4.81 -2.01
CA LYS A 175 24.30 -4.76 -1.28
C LYS A 175 23.23 -4.12 -2.16
N ARG A 176 22.18 -4.87 -2.49
CA ARG A 176 21.11 -4.43 -3.40
C ARG A 176 19.76 -4.19 -2.72
N TYR A 177 19.53 -4.85 -1.58
CA TYR A 177 18.25 -4.81 -0.85
C TYR A 177 17.07 -5.25 -1.74
N GLY A 178 17.25 -6.42 -2.35
CA GLY A 178 16.35 -6.99 -3.36
C GLY A 178 14.93 -7.24 -2.86
N SER A 179 14.05 -7.59 -3.80
CA SER A 179 12.63 -7.83 -3.56
C SER A 179 12.26 -9.27 -3.23
N GLU A 180 13.23 -10.18 -3.30
CA GLU A 180 13.02 -11.63 -3.15
C GLU A 180 12.27 -11.98 -1.85
N GLY A 181 11.06 -12.54 -2.00
CA GLY A 181 10.08 -12.80 -0.94
C GLY A 181 8.96 -11.76 -0.80
N ALA A 182 8.94 -10.73 -1.64
CA ALA A 182 7.99 -9.61 -1.63
C ALA A 182 7.58 -9.17 -3.05
N GLU A 183 7.78 -10.01 -4.06
CA GLU A 183 7.58 -9.69 -5.49
C GLU A 183 6.13 -9.31 -5.82
N ALA A 184 5.15 -9.75 -5.03
CA ALA A 184 3.75 -9.39 -5.22
C ALA A 184 3.49 -7.86 -5.14
N MET A 185 4.40 -7.07 -4.53
CA MET A 185 4.28 -5.61 -4.54
C MET A 185 4.31 -5.00 -5.95
N TYR A 186 4.89 -5.70 -6.93
CA TYR A 186 4.88 -5.24 -8.32
C TYR A 186 3.50 -5.37 -8.96
N GLY A 187 2.66 -6.28 -8.47
CA GLY A 187 1.22 -6.30 -8.77
C GLY A 187 0.52 -5.04 -8.28
N PHE A 188 0.83 -4.59 -7.05
CA PHE A 188 0.35 -3.31 -6.53
C PHE A 188 0.75 -2.14 -7.42
N PHE A 189 2.04 -2.02 -7.80
CA PHE A 189 2.46 -0.91 -8.66
C PHE A 189 1.86 -0.99 -10.07
N SER A 190 1.71 -2.20 -10.64
CA SER A 190 1.16 -2.36 -11.99
C SER A 190 -0.30 -1.92 -12.01
N GLU A 191 -1.11 -2.43 -11.08
CA GLU A 191 -2.52 -2.07 -10.98
C GLU A 191 -2.70 -0.58 -10.69
N LEU A 192 -1.87 -0.02 -9.80
CA LEU A 192 -1.89 1.40 -9.48
C LEU A 192 -1.57 2.26 -10.70
N PHE A 193 -0.56 1.90 -11.49
CA PHE A 193 -0.13 2.69 -12.66
C PHE A 193 -1.15 2.60 -13.79
N ASP A 194 -1.69 1.41 -14.02
CA ASP A 194 -2.65 1.15 -15.10
C ASP A 194 -4.03 1.77 -14.83
N SER A 195 -4.49 1.77 -13.58
CA SER A 195 -5.80 2.33 -13.21
C SER A 195 -5.81 3.85 -12.98
N ALA A 196 -4.63 4.48 -12.84
CA ALA A 196 -4.55 5.91 -12.52
C ALA A 196 -5.23 6.82 -13.57
N PRO A 197 -5.06 6.61 -14.89
CA PRO A 197 -5.72 7.44 -15.91
C PRO A 197 -7.24 7.35 -15.88
N GLU A 198 -7.79 6.15 -15.61
CA GLU A 198 -9.24 5.93 -15.46
C GLU A 198 -9.82 6.74 -14.28
N LYS A 199 -9.03 6.97 -13.23
CA LYS A 199 -9.37 7.83 -12.08
C LYS A 199 -8.97 9.30 -12.27
N GLU A 200 -8.69 9.71 -13.51
CA GLU A 200 -8.28 11.06 -13.89
C GLU A 200 -7.01 11.57 -13.18
N ILE A 201 -6.16 10.65 -12.71
CA ILE A 201 -4.89 10.97 -12.06
C ILE A 201 -3.85 11.22 -13.14
N LYS A 202 -3.31 12.45 -13.15
CA LYS A 202 -2.31 12.90 -14.13
C LYS A 202 -0.88 12.72 -13.63
N GLN A 203 -0.71 12.67 -12.31
CA GLN A 203 0.61 12.59 -11.67
C GLN A 203 0.58 11.66 -10.47
N ILE A 204 1.54 10.74 -10.40
CA ILE A 204 1.88 9.98 -9.21
C ILE A 204 3.27 10.40 -8.70
N PHE A 205 3.40 10.61 -7.40
CA PHE A 205 4.68 10.72 -6.71
C PHE A 205 4.89 9.55 -5.76
N ILE A 206 6.06 8.91 -5.84
CA ILE A 206 6.40 7.75 -5.03
C ILE A 206 7.51 8.11 -4.04
N GLY A 207 7.24 7.93 -2.75
CA GLY A 207 8.26 7.87 -1.70
C GLY A 207 8.47 6.41 -1.29
N ILE A 208 9.67 5.88 -1.49
CA ILE A 208 10.01 4.49 -1.15
C ILE A 208 11.41 4.44 -0.53
N ALA A 209 11.63 3.52 0.40
CA ALA A 209 12.95 3.23 0.95
C ALA A 209 13.80 2.37 -0.02
N HIS A 210 14.54 1.40 0.52
CA HIS A 210 15.48 0.56 -0.24
C HIS A 210 14.87 -0.74 -0.78
N ARG A 211 13.90 -1.34 -0.07
CA ARG A 211 13.39 -2.71 -0.37
C ARG A 211 12.78 -2.79 -1.75
N GLY A 212 13.40 -3.58 -2.65
CA GLY A 212 12.93 -3.80 -4.02
C GLY A 212 12.83 -2.56 -4.90
N ARG A 213 13.45 -1.45 -4.49
CA ARG A 213 13.47 -0.19 -5.24
C ARG A 213 14.07 -0.37 -6.62
N LEU A 214 15.13 -1.18 -6.72
CA LEU A 214 15.87 -1.36 -7.95
C LEU A 214 15.03 -2.04 -9.02
N ASN A 215 14.27 -3.07 -8.68
CA ASN A 215 13.39 -3.72 -9.64
C ASN A 215 12.20 -2.81 -10.02
N LEU A 216 11.67 -2.00 -9.09
CA LEU A 216 10.66 -0.99 -9.45
C LEU A 216 11.21 -0.01 -10.49
N LEU A 217 12.44 0.49 -10.27
CA LEU A 217 13.11 1.41 -11.19
C LEU A 217 13.33 0.79 -12.57
N THR A 218 13.94 -0.40 -12.65
CA THR A 218 14.38 -0.96 -13.93
C THR A 218 13.27 -1.67 -14.70
N GLU A 219 12.37 -2.35 -14.00
CA GLU A 219 11.35 -3.20 -14.64
C GLU A 219 10.06 -2.43 -14.93
N MET A 220 9.78 -1.35 -14.19
CA MET A 220 8.52 -0.61 -14.33
C MET A 220 8.71 0.87 -14.63
N MET A 221 9.79 1.51 -14.16
CA MET A 221 10.00 2.95 -14.32
C MET A 221 11.05 3.32 -15.38
N GLN A 222 11.36 2.40 -16.29
CA GLN A 222 12.26 2.62 -17.44
C GLN A 222 13.65 3.14 -17.04
N PHE A 223 14.10 2.89 -15.80
CA PHE A 223 15.45 3.26 -15.39
C PHE A 223 16.46 2.41 -16.16
N PRO A 224 17.46 3.00 -16.86
CA PRO A 224 18.35 2.22 -17.69
C PRO A 224 19.23 1.26 -16.87
N HIS A 225 19.11 -0.05 -17.13
CA HIS A 225 19.92 -1.10 -16.46
C HIS A 225 21.42 -0.77 -16.49
N VAL A 226 21.92 -0.26 -17.63
CA VAL A 226 23.33 0.12 -17.79
C VAL A 226 23.79 1.19 -16.78
N GLN A 227 22.95 2.18 -16.45
CA GLN A 227 23.30 3.21 -15.46
C GLN A 227 23.35 2.63 -14.05
N MET A 228 22.45 1.70 -13.75
CA MET A 228 22.46 0.98 -12.48
C MET A 228 23.75 0.15 -12.32
N PHE A 229 24.12 -0.60 -13.35
CA PHE A 229 25.34 -1.40 -13.38
C PHE A 229 26.61 -0.55 -13.31
N ARG A 230 26.62 0.64 -13.93
CA ARG A 230 27.71 1.61 -13.80
C ARG A 230 27.93 2.00 -12.35
N LYS A 231 26.85 2.32 -11.63
CA LYS A 231 26.92 2.66 -10.20
C LYS A 231 27.42 1.49 -9.35
N MET A 232 26.96 0.27 -9.63
CA MET A 232 27.43 -0.95 -8.95
C MET A 232 28.93 -1.20 -9.16
N LYS A 233 29.50 -0.78 -10.31
CA LYS A 233 30.95 -0.79 -10.55
C LYS A 233 31.69 0.40 -9.93
N GLY A 234 31.03 1.26 -9.15
CA GLY A 234 31.61 2.44 -8.52
C GLY A 234 31.91 3.59 -9.48
N LYS A 235 31.29 3.61 -10.67
CA LYS A 235 31.45 4.71 -11.62
C LYS A 235 30.58 5.92 -11.23
N PRO A 236 30.98 7.15 -11.64
CA PRO A 236 30.15 8.33 -11.45
C PRO A 236 28.79 8.19 -12.13
N GLU A 237 27.72 8.61 -11.44
CA GLU A 237 26.37 8.68 -12.01
C GLU A 237 26.16 9.86 -12.95
N PHE A 238 26.92 10.95 -12.80
CA PHE A 238 26.74 12.18 -13.57
C PHE A 238 27.84 12.36 -14.63
N PRO A 239 27.52 13.02 -15.76
CA PRO A 239 28.53 13.47 -16.73
C PRO A 239 29.60 14.38 -16.13
N ASP A 240 30.78 14.35 -16.75
CA ASP A 240 31.87 15.26 -16.42
C ASP A 240 31.41 16.72 -16.52
N GLY A 241 31.75 17.53 -15.52
CA GLY A 241 31.37 18.94 -15.45
C GLY A 241 30.06 19.22 -14.71
N ILE A 242 29.27 18.20 -14.36
CA ILE A 242 28.14 18.36 -13.44
C ILE A 242 28.65 18.43 -12.00
N GLN A 243 28.25 19.50 -11.29
CA GLN A 243 28.53 19.64 -9.86
C GLN A 243 27.53 18.81 -9.05
N GLY A 244 27.90 17.58 -8.70
CA GLY A 244 27.14 16.71 -7.80
C GLY A 244 28.05 15.70 -7.13
N SER A 245 27.92 15.51 -5.82
CA SER A 245 28.67 14.49 -5.08
C SER A 245 28.21 13.06 -5.40
N GLY A 246 27.05 12.93 -6.03
CA GLY A 246 26.35 11.67 -6.16
C GLY A 246 25.72 11.19 -4.85
N ASP A 247 25.11 10.01 -4.90
CA ASP A 247 24.50 9.31 -3.78
C ASP A 247 24.61 7.78 -3.95
N VAL A 248 24.12 6.96 -3.03
CA VAL A 248 24.20 5.50 -3.12
C VAL A 248 23.13 4.91 -4.06
N LEU A 249 23.35 3.67 -4.50
CA LEU A 249 22.49 2.91 -5.41
C LEU A 249 21.01 2.93 -5.01
N SER A 250 20.71 2.71 -3.73
CA SER A 250 19.35 2.63 -3.20
C SER A 250 18.61 3.97 -3.15
N HIS A 251 19.20 5.07 -3.61
CA HIS A 251 18.58 6.40 -3.65
C HIS A 251 18.29 6.88 -5.08
N PHE A 252 18.58 6.06 -6.10
CA PHE A 252 18.28 6.35 -7.50
C PHE A 252 16.80 6.60 -7.76
N THR A 253 16.49 7.41 -8.76
CA THR A 253 15.13 7.83 -9.07
C THR A 253 14.85 7.69 -10.56
N SER A 254 13.57 7.71 -10.91
CA SER A 254 13.12 7.85 -12.29
C SER A 254 11.90 8.75 -12.34
N SER A 255 11.72 9.44 -13.48
CA SER A 255 10.56 10.25 -13.79
C SER A 255 10.18 10.01 -15.25
N PHE A 256 9.02 9.41 -15.50
CA PHE A 256 8.63 8.97 -16.85
C PHE A 256 7.11 8.99 -17.02
N ASP A 257 6.65 8.93 -18.27
CA ASP A 257 5.24 8.80 -18.61
C ASP A 257 4.89 7.32 -18.79
N HIS A 258 4.00 6.81 -17.95
CA HIS A 258 3.43 5.48 -18.10
C HIS A 258 2.23 5.53 -19.03
N GLN A 259 2.18 4.60 -19.98
CA GLN A 259 1.12 4.49 -20.97
C GLN A 259 0.28 3.25 -20.69
N SER A 260 -1.01 3.46 -20.48
CA SER A 260 -2.03 2.42 -20.34
C SER A 260 -3.09 2.57 -21.44
N PRO A 261 -3.95 1.56 -21.69
CA PRO A 261 -5.08 1.70 -22.60
C PRO A 261 -6.00 2.89 -22.27
N GLU A 262 -6.15 3.22 -20.98
CA GLU A 262 -7.03 4.28 -20.46
C GLU A 262 -6.39 5.68 -20.53
N GLY A 263 -5.09 5.76 -20.82
CA GLY A 263 -4.37 7.02 -21.00
C GLY A 263 -2.98 7.04 -20.37
N THR A 264 -2.44 8.24 -20.22
CA THR A 264 -1.09 8.50 -19.73
C THR A 264 -1.10 9.05 -18.30
N VAL A 265 -0.20 8.57 -17.45
CA VAL A 265 0.09 9.14 -16.13
C VAL A 265 1.58 9.43 -16.00
N HIS A 266 1.95 10.63 -15.51
CA HIS A 266 3.34 10.93 -15.19
C HIS A 266 3.69 10.37 -13.82
N ILE A 267 4.77 9.60 -13.72
CA ILE A 267 5.21 8.97 -12.47
C ILE A 267 6.60 9.48 -12.11
N SER A 268 6.79 9.89 -10.86
CA SER A 268 8.06 10.43 -10.38
C SER A 268 8.40 9.87 -9.00
N MET A 269 9.50 9.12 -8.90
CA MET A 269 10.05 8.66 -7.62
C MET A 269 10.94 9.74 -7.02
N LEU A 270 10.78 10.03 -5.73
CA LEU A 270 11.62 11.02 -5.05
C LEU A 270 12.97 10.41 -4.62
N PRO A 271 14.04 11.22 -4.65
CA PRO A 271 15.28 10.84 -3.98
C PRO A 271 15.06 10.92 -2.47
N ASN A 272 15.78 10.11 -1.72
CA ASN A 272 15.70 10.07 -0.27
C ASN A 272 17.05 9.74 0.34
N PRO A 273 17.34 10.23 1.55
CA PRO A 273 18.48 9.73 2.31
C PRO A 273 18.20 8.31 2.82
N SER A 274 19.20 7.70 3.45
CA SER A 274 19.04 6.42 4.15
C SER A 274 18.22 6.54 5.45
N HIS A 275 17.95 7.76 5.92
CA HIS A 275 17.06 8.02 7.05
C HIS A 275 15.63 7.65 6.64
N LEU A 276 15.20 6.47 7.05
CA LEU A 276 13.92 5.88 6.65
C LEU A 276 12.76 6.81 7.02
N GLU A 277 11.70 6.78 6.21
CA GLU A 277 10.48 7.59 6.37
C GLU A 277 10.65 9.11 6.20
N ALA A 278 11.88 9.64 6.17
CA ALA A 278 12.15 11.07 6.00
C ALA A 278 11.62 11.64 4.68
N VAL A 279 11.48 10.79 3.66
CA VAL A 279 10.95 11.17 2.33
C VAL A 279 9.43 11.37 2.33
N ASN A 280 8.70 10.80 3.29
CA ASN A 280 7.23 10.81 3.30
C ASN A 280 6.64 12.23 3.22
N PRO A 281 6.97 13.16 4.13
CA PRO A 281 6.43 14.52 4.06
C PRO A 281 6.97 15.29 2.85
N VAL A 282 8.15 14.93 2.33
CA VAL A 282 8.72 15.54 1.11
C VAL A 282 7.91 15.13 -0.12
N THR A 283 7.55 13.86 -0.25
CA THR A 283 6.65 13.34 -1.29
C THR A 283 5.31 14.03 -1.22
N MET A 284 4.73 14.13 -0.03
CA MET A 284 3.46 14.82 0.17
C MET A 284 3.55 16.30 -0.24
N GLY A 285 4.59 17.01 0.19
CA GLY A 285 4.83 18.40 -0.18
C GLY A 285 5.01 18.60 -1.69
N LYS A 286 5.74 17.71 -2.37
CA LYS A 286 5.92 17.76 -3.83
C LYS A 286 4.62 17.50 -4.57
N ALA A 287 3.80 16.55 -4.10
CA ALA A 287 2.47 16.30 -4.62
C ALA A 287 1.56 17.53 -4.48
N ARG A 288 1.56 18.16 -3.30
CA ARG A 288 0.79 19.38 -3.03
C ARG A 288 1.21 20.52 -3.97
N ALA A 289 2.53 20.72 -4.11
CA ALA A 289 3.08 21.73 -5.01
C ALA A 289 2.69 21.46 -6.47
N ARG A 290 2.67 20.20 -6.91
CA ARG A 290 2.23 19.85 -8.26
C ARG A 290 0.75 20.08 -8.47
N ALA A 291 -0.11 19.78 -7.50
CA ALA A 291 -1.54 20.08 -7.58
C ALA A 291 -1.77 21.59 -7.78
N ARG A 292 -0.95 22.42 -7.12
CA ARG A 292 -0.93 23.88 -7.35
C ARG A 292 -0.50 24.25 -8.76
N THR A 293 0.59 23.67 -9.28
CA THR A 293 1.07 23.95 -10.65
C THR A 293 0.05 23.53 -11.71
N LEU A 294 -0.66 22.43 -11.49
CA LEU A 294 -1.69 21.93 -12.40
C LEU A 294 -3.05 22.64 -12.24
N GLY A 295 -3.23 23.43 -11.17
CA GLY A 295 -4.51 24.07 -10.87
C GLY A 295 -5.62 23.06 -10.60
N VAL A 296 -5.33 21.98 -9.86
CA VAL A 296 -6.29 20.90 -9.57
C VAL A 296 -6.53 20.78 -8.06
N GLY A 297 -7.61 20.09 -7.70
CA GLY A 297 -8.05 19.91 -6.32
C GLY A 297 -8.19 21.23 -5.58
N ASP A 298 -7.55 21.35 -4.41
CA ASP A 298 -7.63 22.56 -3.56
C ASP A 298 -7.14 23.85 -4.25
N TYR A 299 -6.44 23.75 -5.39
CA TYR A 299 -5.97 24.87 -6.18
C TYR A 299 -6.76 25.09 -7.48
N SER A 300 -7.84 24.35 -7.69
CA SER A 300 -8.71 24.51 -8.85
C SER A 300 -9.49 25.83 -8.80
N THR A 301 -9.70 26.42 -9.97
CA THR A 301 -10.66 27.53 -10.13
C THR A 301 -12.11 27.04 -10.18
N ASP A 302 -12.30 25.76 -10.50
CA ASP A 302 -13.60 25.09 -10.46
C ASP A 302 -13.93 24.68 -9.02
N ARG A 303 -15.03 25.21 -8.49
CA ARG A 303 -15.50 24.94 -7.12
C ARG A 303 -16.17 23.57 -6.96
N SER A 304 -16.42 22.85 -8.06
CA SER A 304 -16.87 21.46 -8.04
C SER A 304 -15.73 20.45 -7.92
N ALA A 305 -14.46 20.89 -8.07
CA ALA A 305 -13.29 20.05 -7.87
C ALA A 305 -13.24 19.49 -6.45
N ARG A 306 -12.60 18.34 -6.29
CA ARG A 306 -12.39 17.67 -5.00
C ARG A 306 -10.93 17.71 -4.61
N THR A 307 -10.65 17.84 -3.32
CA THR A 307 -9.28 17.69 -2.80
C THR A 307 -8.70 16.37 -3.29
N GLY A 308 -7.49 16.41 -3.85
CA GLY A 308 -6.80 15.22 -4.37
C GLY A 308 -7.05 14.88 -5.84
N ASP A 309 -7.83 15.67 -6.57
CA ASP A 309 -7.96 15.49 -8.02
C ASP A 309 -6.60 15.62 -8.73
N GLY A 310 -6.37 14.77 -9.72
CA GLY A 310 -5.24 14.86 -10.66
C GLY A 310 -3.85 14.49 -10.11
N VAL A 311 -3.63 14.45 -8.79
CA VAL A 311 -2.33 14.14 -8.19
C VAL A 311 -2.49 13.13 -7.05
N LEU A 312 -1.68 12.08 -7.08
CA LEU A 312 -1.61 11.03 -6.06
C LEU A 312 -0.22 10.95 -5.43
N ALA A 313 -0.18 10.83 -4.10
CA ALA A 313 1.03 10.45 -3.37
C ALA A 313 0.93 8.97 -2.96
N VAL A 314 2.02 8.23 -3.22
CA VAL A 314 2.17 6.82 -2.89
C VAL A 314 3.38 6.68 -1.98
N LEU A 315 3.16 6.14 -0.79
CA LEU A 315 4.17 6.03 0.25
C LEU A 315 4.41 4.54 0.55
N VAL A 316 5.67 4.12 0.44
CA VAL A 316 6.07 2.71 0.53
C VAL A 316 7.05 2.55 1.68
N HIS A 317 6.67 1.68 2.62
CA HIS A 317 7.29 1.60 3.93
C HIS A 317 7.86 0.20 4.20
N GLY A 318 8.84 0.12 5.09
CA GLY A 318 9.20 -1.14 5.77
C GLY A 318 8.50 -1.22 7.13
N ASP A 319 8.08 -2.41 7.55
CA ASP A 319 7.27 -2.61 8.76
C ASP A 319 7.89 -2.02 10.03
N GLY A 320 9.19 -2.24 10.28
CA GLY A 320 9.83 -1.71 11.49
C GLY A 320 10.10 -0.20 11.45
N ALA A 321 10.39 0.36 10.28
CA ALA A 321 10.61 1.80 10.15
C ALA A 321 9.30 2.57 10.31
N PHE A 322 8.22 2.03 9.73
CA PHE A 322 6.88 2.59 9.81
C PHE A 322 6.39 2.75 11.26
N THR A 323 6.70 1.80 12.15
CA THR A 323 6.34 1.89 13.57
C THR A 323 7.34 2.67 14.42
N GLY A 324 8.60 2.75 14.00
CA GLY A 324 9.69 3.32 14.80
C GLY A 324 9.97 4.80 14.56
N GLN A 325 9.62 5.36 13.41
CA GLN A 325 9.96 6.73 13.05
C GLN A 325 8.79 7.70 13.30
N GLY A 326 8.97 8.64 14.22
CA GLY A 326 7.96 9.64 14.58
C GLY A 326 7.47 10.50 13.40
N ILE A 327 8.29 10.66 12.36
CA ILE A 327 7.90 11.42 11.16
C ILE A 327 6.75 10.76 10.40
N VAL A 328 6.53 9.45 10.57
CA VAL A 328 5.35 8.75 10.01
C VAL A 328 4.08 9.29 10.68
N TRP A 329 4.06 9.35 12.01
CA TRP A 329 2.94 9.94 12.76
C TRP A 329 2.70 11.39 12.33
N GLU A 330 3.75 12.20 12.26
CA GLU A 330 3.65 13.61 11.85
C GLU A 330 3.08 13.74 10.43
N SER A 331 3.52 12.90 9.49
CA SER A 331 3.03 12.91 8.10
C SER A 331 1.55 12.57 8.02
N ILE A 332 1.12 11.48 8.69
CA ILE A 332 -0.29 11.06 8.72
C ILE A 332 -1.15 12.11 9.41
N SER A 333 -0.63 12.78 10.46
CA SER A 333 -1.36 13.85 11.15
C SER A 333 -1.68 15.05 10.25
N LEU A 334 -0.91 15.27 9.18
CA LEU A 334 -1.12 16.35 8.21
C LEU A 334 -2.02 15.95 7.02
N SER A 335 -2.36 14.67 6.87
CA SER A 335 -3.07 14.12 5.70
C SER A 335 -4.42 14.77 5.40
N GLN A 336 -5.13 15.29 6.42
CA GLN A 336 -6.43 15.97 6.29
C GLN A 336 -6.38 17.46 6.67
N VAL A 337 -5.22 17.96 7.10
CA VAL A 337 -5.09 19.36 7.54
C VAL A 337 -5.17 20.28 6.31
N PRO A 338 -6.01 21.34 6.34
CA PRO A 338 -6.06 22.34 5.28
C PRO A 338 -4.66 22.82 4.88
N HIS A 339 -4.45 23.05 3.59
CA HIS A 339 -3.18 23.48 2.99
C HIS A 339 -2.05 22.44 2.97
N PHE A 340 -2.18 21.32 3.69
CA PHE A 340 -1.26 20.17 3.63
C PHE A 340 -1.87 18.96 2.95
N ARG A 341 -3.17 18.72 3.15
CA ARG A 341 -3.91 17.55 2.67
C ARG A 341 -3.78 17.30 1.18
N LEU A 342 -3.87 16.03 0.78
CA LEU A 342 -3.73 15.60 -0.62
C LEU A 342 -4.95 14.82 -1.13
N GLY A 343 -6.02 14.78 -0.34
CA GLY A 343 -7.18 13.96 -0.64
C GLY A 343 -6.86 12.47 -0.61
N GLY A 344 -6.05 12.06 0.37
CA GLY A 344 -5.65 10.67 0.59
C GLY A 344 -4.40 10.26 -0.16
N SER A 345 -3.42 9.75 0.58
CA SER A 345 -2.26 9.00 0.09
C SER A 345 -2.55 7.49 0.13
N ILE A 346 -1.94 6.73 -0.77
CA ILE A 346 -1.97 5.26 -0.71
C ILE A 346 -0.67 4.76 -0.09
N HIS A 347 -0.79 3.98 0.96
CA HIS A 347 0.34 3.44 1.70
C HIS A 347 0.49 1.95 1.44
N LEU A 348 1.67 1.52 1.00
CA LEU A 348 2.06 0.12 0.93
C LEU A 348 3.12 -0.16 1.99
N ILE A 349 2.85 -1.12 2.88
CA ILE A 349 3.84 -1.61 3.83
C ILE A 349 4.38 -2.94 3.30
N THR A 350 5.68 -2.99 3.02
CA THR A 350 6.41 -4.24 2.72
C THR A 350 6.76 -4.93 4.04
N ASN A 351 5.77 -5.63 4.62
CA ASN A 351 5.88 -6.24 5.93
C ASN A 351 6.53 -7.63 5.84
N ASN A 352 7.86 -7.63 5.73
CA ASN A 352 8.67 -8.86 5.71
C ASN A 352 8.92 -9.44 7.11
N GLN A 353 8.23 -8.92 8.13
CA GLN A 353 8.20 -9.42 9.51
C GLN A 353 9.50 -9.25 10.31
N VAL A 354 10.54 -8.61 9.73
CA VAL A 354 11.84 -8.42 10.38
C VAL A 354 12.55 -7.11 9.95
N ALA A 355 12.84 -6.26 10.92
CA ALA A 355 13.57 -5.01 10.72
C ALA A 355 15.04 -5.16 11.09
N PHE A 356 15.91 -5.29 10.09
CA PHE A 356 17.30 -5.72 10.28
C PHE A 356 17.36 -7.12 10.93
N THR A 357 17.58 -7.17 12.25
CA THR A 357 17.57 -8.37 13.11
C THR A 357 16.45 -8.33 14.16
N ALA A 358 15.67 -7.25 14.21
CA ALA A 358 14.59 -7.08 15.18
C ALA A 358 13.29 -7.67 14.64
N GLU A 359 12.73 -8.64 15.36
CA GLU A 359 11.43 -9.23 15.03
C GLU A 359 10.28 -8.29 15.38
N ALA A 360 9.14 -8.53 14.74
CA ALA A 360 7.89 -7.81 14.94
C ALA A 360 7.55 -7.53 16.43
N HIS A 361 7.66 -8.55 17.30
CA HIS A 361 7.22 -8.46 18.70
C HIS A 361 8.12 -7.59 19.60
N ILE A 362 9.35 -7.26 19.16
CA ILE A 362 10.26 -6.33 19.86
C ILE A 362 10.38 -4.98 19.15
N GLY A 363 9.90 -4.86 17.90
CA GLY A 363 9.95 -3.62 17.12
C GLY A 363 8.76 -2.68 17.35
N ARG A 364 7.68 -3.13 18.00
CA ARG A 364 6.46 -2.33 18.25
C ARG A 364 5.67 -2.83 19.44
N SER A 365 4.76 -1.98 19.95
CA SER A 365 3.90 -2.26 21.11
C SER A 365 2.47 -2.68 20.76
N THR A 366 2.20 -2.94 19.48
CA THR A 366 0.88 -3.29 18.96
C THR A 366 0.96 -4.49 18.02
N MET A 367 -0.18 -5.08 17.65
CA MET A 367 -0.21 -6.32 16.88
C MET A 367 0.32 -6.12 15.46
N HIS A 368 -0.21 -5.13 14.75
CA HIS A 368 0.15 -4.85 13.37
C HIS A 368 1.01 -3.59 13.29
N CYS A 369 1.96 -3.59 12.34
CA CYS A 369 2.74 -2.39 12.05
C CYS A 369 1.85 -1.21 11.62
N THR A 370 0.69 -1.51 11.05
CA THR A 370 -0.31 -0.55 10.57
C THR A 370 -1.24 0.03 11.64
N ASP A 371 -1.11 -0.35 12.92
CA ASP A 371 -2.03 0.12 13.97
C ASP A 371 -2.01 1.65 14.17
N ILE A 372 -0.92 2.33 13.75
CA ILE A 372 -0.85 3.80 13.73
C ILE A 372 -1.97 4.45 12.90
N ALA A 373 -2.41 3.79 11.81
CA ALA A 373 -3.47 4.28 10.92
C ALA A 373 -4.82 4.40 11.64
N LYS A 374 -5.06 3.56 12.65
CA LYS A 374 -6.32 3.51 13.41
C LYS A 374 -6.57 4.80 14.20
N SER A 375 -5.50 5.45 14.67
CA SER A 375 -5.59 6.72 15.39
C SER A 375 -6.17 7.86 14.54
N PHE A 376 -6.14 7.71 13.22
CA PHE A 376 -6.62 8.69 12.25
C PHE A 376 -7.85 8.19 11.48
N GLU A 377 -8.48 7.10 11.94
CA GLU A 377 -9.67 6.51 11.33
C GLU A 377 -9.48 6.12 9.85
N TYR A 378 -8.32 5.54 9.52
CA TYR A 378 -8.04 5.01 8.19
C TYR A 378 -8.19 3.48 8.13
N PRO A 379 -8.73 2.94 7.03
CA PRO A 379 -8.84 1.50 6.85
C PRO A 379 -7.47 0.89 6.57
N VAL A 380 -7.31 -0.35 7.03
CA VAL A 380 -6.13 -1.17 6.76
C VAL A 380 -6.57 -2.44 6.05
N ILE A 381 -6.05 -2.67 4.86
CA ILE A 381 -6.20 -3.92 4.12
C ILE A 381 -4.96 -4.75 4.39
N HIS A 382 -5.14 -5.95 4.90
CA HIS A 382 -4.07 -6.92 5.11
C HIS A 382 -4.12 -7.93 3.98
N VAL A 383 -2.97 -8.27 3.43
CA VAL A 383 -2.88 -9.22 2.32
C VAL A 383 -1.62 -10.07 2.44
N ASN A 384 -1.78 -11.36 2.19
CA ASN A 384 -0.69 -12.32 2.13
C ASN A 384 0.09 -12.15 0.81
N GLY A 385 1.38 -11.88 0.92
CA GLY A 385 2.27 -11.66 -0.22
C GLY A 385 2.51 -12.90 -1.09
N ASP A 386 2.17 -14.09 -0.61
CA ASP A 386 2.19 -15.34 -1.40
C ASP A 386 0.92 -15.48 -2.28
N HIS A 387 -0.03 -14.54 -2.20
CA HIS A 387 -1.24 -14.47 -3.04
C HIS A 387 -1.27 -13.19 -3.90
N PRO A 388 -0.53 -13.16 -5.04
CA PRO A 388 -0.35 -11.94 -5.83
C PRO A 388 -1.64 -11.33 -6.39
N GLU A 389 -2.63 -12.16 -6.72
CA GLU A 389 -3.94 -11.69 -7.21
C GLU A 389 -4.68 -10.87 -6.14
N ASP A 390 -4.59 -11.28 -4.87
CA ASP A 390 -5.22 -10.54 -3.78
C ASP A 390 -4.51 -9.22 -3.50
N VAL A 391 -3.20 -9.11 -3.79
CA VAL A 391 -2.48 -7.82 -3.72
C VAL A 391 -3.03 -6.85 -4.78
N VAL A 392 -3.36 -7.34 -5.98
CA VAL A 392 -4.03 -6.54 -7.02
C VAL A 392 -5.42 -6.10 -6.55
N LYS A 393 -6.23 -7.03 -6.03
CA LYS A 393 -7.57 -6.72 -5.48
C LYS A 393 -7.52 -5.71 -4.32
N ALA A 394 -6.56 -5.86 -3.41
CA ALA A 394 -6.30 -4.89 -2.33
C ALA A 394 -5.98 -3.50 -2.88
N THR A 395 -5.24 -3.44 -3.99
CA THR A 395 -4.90 -2.18 -4.67
C THR A 395 -6.14 -1.52 -5.30
N ARG A 396 -6.99 -2.30 -5.97
CA ARG A 396 -8.28 -1.83 -6.53
C ARG A 396 -9.16 -1.23 -5.45
N LEU A 397 -9.33 -1.94 -4.33
CA LEU A 397 -10.13 -1.47 -3.21
C LEU A 397 -9.55 -0.20 -2.57
N ALA A 398 -8.22 -0.12 -2.40
CA ALA A 398 -7.56 1.06 -1.87
C ALA A 398 -7.75 2.29 -2.78
N MET A 399 -7.57 2.11 -4.09
CA MET A 399 -7.80 3.17 -5.09
C MET A 399 -9.26 3.64 -5.07
N ALA A 400 -10.22 2.72 -5.02
CA ALA A 400 -11.65 3.04 -4.95
C ALA A 400 -12.01 3.78 -3.66
N TYR A 401 -11.46 3.38 -2.50
CA TYR A 401 -11.68 4.06 -1.22
C TYR A 401 -11.11 5.48 -1.25
N ARG A 402 -9.87 5.64 -1.71
CA ARG A 402 -9.22 6.95 -1.83
C ARG A 402 -10.01 7.86 -2.78
N GLU A 403 -10.51 7.32 -3.89
CA GLU A 403 -11.32 8.07 -4.85
C GLU A 403 -12.66 8.53 -4.26
N ARG A 404 -13.30 7.66 -3.48
CA ARG A 404 -14.59 7.95 -2.84
C ARG A 404 -14.46 8.94 -1.68
N PHE A 405 -13.54 8.70 -0.76
CA PHE A 405 -13.49 9.37 0.54
C PHE A 405 -12.36 10.40 0.69
N ARG A 406 -11.40 10.44 -0.25
CA ARG A 406 -10.26 11.38 -0.21
C ARG A 406 -9.46 11.30 1.11
N LYS A 407 -9.34 10.09 1.63
CA LYS A 407 -8.64 9.73 2.89
C LYS A 407 -7.52 8.75 2.63
N ASP A 408 -6.52 8.73 3.52
CA ASP A 408 -5.42 7.78 3.41
C ASP A 408 -5.94 6.34 3.58
N VAL A 409 -5.28 5.39 2.92
CA VAL A 409 -5.58 3.96 3.01
C VAL A 409 -4.28 3.16 3.02
N PHE A 410 -4.27 2.10 3.81
CA PHE A 410 -3.07 1.30 4.08
C PHE A 410 -3.24 -0.12 3.58
N ILE A 411 -2.26 -0.61 2.83
CA ILE A 411 -2.11 -2.01 2.44
C ILE A 411 -0.92 -2.58 3.20
N ASN A 412 -1.21 -3.46 4.16
CA ASN A 412 -0.21 -4.25 4.86
C ASN A 412 0.03 -5.56 4.10
N MET A 413 1.02 -5.55 3.20
CA MET A 413 1.42 -6.75 2.47
C MET A 413 2.39 -7.55 3.35
N VAL A 414 1.87 -8.60 3.98
CA VAL A 414 2.66 -9.50 4.83
C VAL A 414 3.42 -10.45 3.92
N CYS A 415 4.75 -10.36 3.96
CA CYS A 415 5.64 -11.07 3.07
C CYS A 415 6.82 -11.65 3.86
N TYR A 416 7.92 -11.97 3.19
CA TYR A 416 9.17 -12.36 3.83
C TYR A 416 10.38 -11.74 3.12
N ARG A 417 11.57 -11.93 3.70
CA ARG A 417 12.83 -11.48 3.10
C ARG A 417 13.72 -12.70 2.85
N ARG A 418 13.99 -13.03 1.58
CA ARG A 418 14.73 -14.24 1.19
C ARG A 418 16.12 -14.31 1.80
N TRP A 419 16.83 -13.18 1.85
CA TRP A 419 18.20 -13.06 2.34
C TRP A 419 18.27 -12.24 3.64
N GLY A 420 19.48 -12.03 4.17
CA GLY A 420 19.73 -11.08 5.25
C GLY A 420 19.26 -9.65 4.95
N HIS A 421 19.47 -8.72 5.89
CA HIS A 421 19.02 -7.34 5.71
C HIS A 421 19.57 -6.74 4.41
N ASN A 422 20.86 -6.97 4.19
CA ASN A 422 21.47 -6.98 2.88
C ASN A 422 21.97 -8.40 2.56
N GLU A 423 22.31 -8.65 1.30
CA GLU A 423 22.59 -10.01 0.80
C GLU A 423 23.95 -10.58 1.25
N LEU A 424 24.74 -9.79 2.00
CA LEU A 424 25.99 -10.23 2.62
C LEU A 424 25.86 -10.49 4.13
N ASP A 425 24.68 -10.22 4.71
CA ASP A 425 24.42 -10.50 6.13
C ASP A 425 23.84 -11.92 6.26
N ASP A 426 24.32 -12.68 7.25
CA ASP A 426 23.76 -13.99 7.61
C ASP A 426 22.63 -13.80 8.65
N PRO A 427 21.36 -14.06 8.28
CA PRO A 427 20.23 -13.87 9.18
C PRO A 427 20.03 -15.03 10.15
N SER A 428 20.68 -16.18 9.94
CA SER A 428 20.50 -17.37 10.78
C SER A 428 21.01 -17.17 12.22
N PHE A 429 21.89 -16.18 12.43
CA PHE A 429 22.38 -15.82 13.76
C PHE A 429 21.28 -15.30 14.69
N THR A 430 20.24 -14.67 14.16
CA THR A 430 19.19 -14.04 14.97
C THR A 430 17.80 -14.60 14.66
N GLN A 431 17.53 -15.06 13.44
CA GLN A 431 16.23 -15.58 13.00
C GLN A 431 16.29 -17.02 12.44
N PRO A 432 16.94 -17.99 13.11
CA PRO A 432 17.17 -19.32 12.53
C PRO A 432 15.88 -20.07 12.17
N THR A 433 14.84 -19.99 13.00
CA THR A 433 13.56 -20.68 12.75
C THR A 433 12.87 -20.14 11.51
N MET A 434 12.85 -18.81 11.35
CA MET A 434 12.23 -18.13 10.22
C MET A 434 12.94 -18.49 8.92
N TYR A 435 14.28 -18.40 8.91
CA TYR A 435 15.04 -18.65 7.68
C TYR A 435 15.06 -20.12 7.28
N ARG A 436 14.94 -21.06 8.23
CA ARG A 436 14.72 -22.48 7.89
C ARG A 436 13.44 -22.70 7.07
N VAL A 437 12.36 -21.97 7.39
CA VAL A 437 11.12 -22.03 6.60
C VAL A 437 11.31 -21.39 5.23
N ILE A 438 11.94 -20.21 5.18
CA ILE A 438 12.21 -19.47 3.94
C ILE A 438 13.10 -20.26 2.96
N GLU A 439 14.11 -20.98 3.47
CA GLU A 439 15.01 -21.80 2.65
C GLU A 439 14.32 -23.05 2.10
N SER A 440 13.31 -23.58 2.81
CA SER A 440 12.60 -24.81 2.43
C SER A 440 11.50 -24.62 1.39
N ARG A 441 11.26 -23.37 0.95
CA ARG A 441 10.17 -23.03 0.03
C ARG A 441 10.66 -22.47 -1.29
N GLU A 442 9.81 -22.68 -2.30
CA GLU A 442 9.88 -21.99 -3.58
C GLU A 442 9.58 -20.50 -3.43
N SER A 443 10.03 -19.70 -4.39
CA SER A 443 9.75 -18.27 -4.43
C SER A 443 8.30 -17.98 -4.82
N VAL A 444 7.79 -16.81 -4.42
CA VAL A 444 6.44 -16.33 -4.79
C VAL A 444 6.22 -16.39 -6.32
N PRO A 445 7.15 -15.91 -7.18
CA PRO A 445 6.93 -15.93 -8.62
C PRO A 445 6.90 -17.34 -9.21
N ARG A 446 7.68 -18.28 -8.67
CA ARG A 446 7.66 -19.69 -9.10
C ARG A 446 6.35 -20.36 -8.70
N GLN A 447 5.93 -20.22 -7.45
CA GLN A 447 4.67 -20.80 -6.95
C GLN A 447 3.47 -20.33 -7.78
N TYR A 448 3.38 -19.02 -8.04
CA TYR A 448 2.30 -18.47 -8.86
C TYR A 448 2.37 -18.92 -10.32
N ALA A 449 3.58 -19.01 -10.91
CA ALA A 449 3.73 -19.55 -12.26
C ALA A 449 3.31 -21.03 -12.35
N ASP A 450 3.64 -21.85 -11.36
CA ASP A 450 3.22 -23.26 -11.28
C ASP A 450 1.71 -23.40 -11.21
N GLU A 451 1.05 -22.53 -10.45
CA GLU A 451 -0.42 -22.48 -10.39
C GLU A 451 -1.02 -22.20 -11.77
N LEU A 452 -0.52 -21.18 -12.49
CA LEU A 452 -1.01 -20.84 -13.83
C LEU A 452 -0.70 -21.95 -14.85
N ILE A 453 0.42 -22.66 -14.71
CA ILE A 453 0.74 -23.82 -15.56
C ILE A 453 -0.25 -24.96 -15.30
N HIS A 454 -0.56 -25.25 -14.04
CA HIS A 454 -1.55 -26.27 -13.68
C HIS A 454 -2.94 -25.95 -14.26
N GLN A 455 -3.28 -24.67 -14.32
CA GLN A 455 -4.55 -24.17 -14.89
C GLN A 455 -4.51 -24.04 -16.43
N GLY A 456 -3.36 -24.30 -17.08
CA GLY A 456 -3.20 -24.24 -18.53
C GLY A 456 -3.12 -22.81 -19.10
N LEU A 457 -2.88 -21.81 -18.25
CA LEU A 457 -2.76 -20.39 -18.64
C LEU A 457 -1.33 -20.00 -19.02
N LEU A 458 -0.35 -20.80 -18.61
CA LEU A 458 1.07 -20.61 -18.90
C LEU A 458 1.72 -21.98 -19.16
N THR A 459 2.87 -21.99 -19.82
CA THR A 459 3.69 -23.20 -20.02
C THR A 459 5.09 -23.03 -19.45
N GLU A 460 5.74 -24.13 -19.10
CA GLU A 460 7.13 -24.09 -18.61
C GLU A 460 8.10 -23.52 -19.66
N ASP A 461 7.82 -23.78 -20.94
CA ASP A 461 8.57 -23.20 -22.06
C ASP A 461 8.43 -21.68 -22.13
N GLU A 462 7.23 -21.13 -21.89
CA GLU A 462 7.02 -19.68 -21.82
C GLU A 462 7.72 -19.04 -20.63
N VAL A 463 7.68 -19.69 -19.45
CA VAL A 463 8.41 -19.22 -18.26
C VAL A 463 9.91 -19.15 -18.56
N LYS A 464 10.46 -20.23 -19.14
CA LYS A 464 11.87 -20.29 -19.52
C LYS A 464 12.22 -19.23 -20.56
N GLN A 465 11.39 -19.06 -21.59
CA GLN A 465 11.60 -18.07 -22.64
C GLN A 465 11.63 -16.64 -22.07
N GLU A 466 10.72 -16.30 -21.15
CA GLU A 466 10.68 -14.98 -20.52
C GLU A 466 11.97 -14.72 -19.70
N LYS A 467 12.43 -15.70 -18.92
CA LYS A 467 13.67 -15.61 -18.15
C LYS A 467 14.91 -15.50 -19.04
N ASP A 468 15.00 -16.29 -20.10
CA ASP A 468 16.13 -16.28 -21.04
C ASP A 468 16.20 -14.94 -21.80
N ALA A 469 15.06 -14.45 -22.30
CA ALA A 469 14.98 -13.17 -23.00
C ALA A 469 15.35 -11.99 -22.08
N HIS A 470 14.86 -12.00 -20.84
CA HIS A 470 15.21 -10.98 -19.87
C HIS A 470 16.71 -11.01 -19.52
N THR A 471 17.28 -12.20 -19.28
CA THR A 471 18.71 -12.38 -19.02
C THR A 471 19.57 -11.86 -20.17
N ALA A 472 19.17 -12.10 -21.42
CA ALA A 472 19.88 -11.60 -22.60
C ALA A 472 19.94 -10.07 -22.61
N LYS A 473 18.82 -9.39 -22.32
CA LYS A 473 18.74 -7.92 -22.21
C LYS A 473 19.65 -7.38 -21.08
N LEU A 474 19.63 -8.02 -19.92
CA LEU A 474 20.51 -7.64 -18.80
C LEU A 474 21.99 -7.84 -19.15
N MET A 475 22.34 -8.93 -19.82
CA MET A 475 23.70 -9.19 -20.28
C MET A 475 24.19 -8.16 -21.31
N GLU A 476 23.33 -7.71 -22.22
CA GLU A 476 23.66 -6.65 -23.17
C GLU A 476 24.00 -5.35 -22.43
N SER A 477 23.14 -4.93 -21.51
CA SER A 477 23.36 -3.74 -20.67
C SER A 477 24.62 -3.86 -19.80
N PHE A 478 24.90 -5.06 -19.26
CA PHE A 478 26.09 -5.33 -18.49
C PHE A 478 27.37 -5.20 -19.32
N LYS A 479 27.38 -5.70 -20.56
CA LYS A 479 28.52 -5.53 -21.49
C LYS A 479 28.74 -4.06 -21.87
N ALA A 480 27.67 -3.29 -22.01
CA ALA A 480 27.73 -1.86 -22.33
C ALA A 480 28.17 -0.98 -21.14
N THR A 481 28.25 -1.53 -19.92
CA THR A 481 28.56 -0.75 -18.70
C THR A 481 29.92 -0.03 -18.76
N ASP A 482 30.87 -0.58 -19.53
CA ASP A 482 32.20 0.02 -19.63
C ASP A 482 32.33 1.13 -20.66
N SER A 483 31.48 1.13 -21.68
CA SER A 483 31.49 2.12 -22.76
C SER A 483 30.39 3.18 -22.64
N ALA A 484 29.26 2.88 -21.97
CA ALA A 484 28.16 3.82 -21.84
C ALA A 484 28.54 5.02 -20.95
N PRO A 485 28.29 6.27 -21.37
CA PRO A 485 28.49 7.44 -20.52
C PRO A 485 27.43 7.48 -19.41
N PRO A 486 27.69 8.21 -18.31
CA PRO A 486 26.63 8.59 -17.36
C PRO A 486 25.53 9.41 -18.05
N VAL A 487 24.32 9.39 -17.51
CA VAL A 487 23.14 10.11 -18.04
C VAL A 487 22.61 11.09 -17.00
#